data_AF-A0A7J5UVR5-F1
#
_entry.id   AF-A0A7J5UVR5-F1
#
_cell.length_a   1.000
_cell.length_b   1.000
_cell.length_c   1.000
_cell.angle_alpha   90.00
_cell.angle_beta   90.00
_cell.angle_gamma   90.00
#
_symmetry.space_group_name_H-M   'P 1'
#
loop_
_entity.id
_entity.type
_entity.pdbx_description
1 polymer ?
#
loop_
_entity_poly.entity_id
_entity_poly.type
_entity_poly.pdbx_seq_one_letter_code
_entity_poly.pdbx_strand_id
1 'polypeptide(L)'
;MKTSFVLIIILSTVLIACNENKEIKTRSCCSNEKSAVAPKELSGESVYNLTSSWTTQNNENLKLDHFRNKITVTAMVFTHCESACPRIVADMQRIESSLSEKELKQVTFLLISMDPERDTPTRLTEFSADHKLNSNWTLICSSLDATMEIANVLGVKVKKLEGGGFDHSNIIHVFDQEGVIANQQNGFAMEQDETLKAIRDLVR
;
A
#
# COMPACT_ATOMS: atom_id res chain seq x y z
N MET A 1 45.87 21.83 -71.21
CA MET A 1 46.78 20.69 -71.01
C MET A 1 45.90 19.52 -70.56
N LYS A 2 45.34 18.60 -71.37
CA LYS A 2 45.81 17.74 -72.48
C LYS A 2 46.99 16.83 -72.12
N THR A 3 46.70 15.56 -71.80
CA THR A 3 47.37 14.27 -72.17
C THR A 3 46.62 13.13 -71.45
N SER A 4 45.71 12.35 -72.07
CA SER A 4 45.85 11.19 -72.99
C SER A 4 46.52 9.93 -72.42
N PHE A 5 45.79 8.80 -72.44
CA PHE A 5 46.13 7.41 -72.86
C PHE A 5 45.00 6.47 -72.35
N VAL A 6 44.02 5.98 -73.15
CA VAL A 6 44.03 4.87 -74.15
C VAL A 6 44.54 3.55 -73.51
N LEU A 7 43.65 2.66 -73.04
CA LEU A 7 43.07 1.47 -73.70
C LEU A 7 43.95 0.20 -73.56
N ILE A 8 43.40 -0.91 -73.02
CA ILE A 8 43.36 -2.27 -73.63
C ILE A 8 42.93 -3.37 -72.61
N ILE A 9 41.81 -4.04 -72.92
CA ILE A 9 41.52 -5.51 -73.03
C ILE A 9 42.17 -6.46 -71.96
N ILE A 10 41.56 -7.50 -71.34
CA ILE A 10 40.93 -8.75 -71.85
C ILE A 10 40.33 -9.55 -70.65
N LEU A 11 39.08 -10.00 -70.81
CA LEU A 11 38.48 -11.31 -70.49
C LEU A 11 39.29 -12.31 -69.62
N SER A 12 38.76 -12.72 -68.46
CA SER A 12 38.82 -14.13 -68.03
C SER A 12 37.82 -14.41 -66.91
N THR A 13 36.79 -15.18 -67.26
CA THR A 13 35.92 -15.90 -66.36
C THR A 13 36.70 -17.01 -65.66
N VAL A 14 36.74 -17.01 -64.32
CA VAL A 14 37.07 -18.21 -63.55
C VAL A 14 35.98 -18.43 -62.51
N LEU A 15 35.03 -19.29 -62.87
CA LEU A 15 34.18 -20.03 -61.95
C LEU A 15 35.04 -21.06 -61.23
N ILE A 16 35.16 -20.97 -59.91
CA ILE A 16 35.51 -22.13 -59.07
C ILE A 16 34.45 -22.21 -57.97
N ALA A 17 33.71 -23.31 -58.04
CA ALA A 17 32.69 -23.73 -57.10
C ALA A 17 33.30 -24.34 -55.83
N CYS A 18 32.58 -24.12 -54.72
CA CYS A 18 32.42 -24.90 -53.50
C CYS A 18 33.65 -25.53 -52.81
N ASN A 19 33.84 -25.15 -51.53
CA ASN A 19 34.05 -26.15 -50.49
C ASN A 19 33.27 -25.75 -49.21
N GLU A 20 32.45 -26.68 -48.73
CA GLU A 20 31.78 -26.60 -47.43
C GLU A 20 32.81 -26.60 -46.31
N ASN A 21 32.63 -25.74 -45.31
CA ASN A 21 33.04 -26.10 -43.96
C ASN A 21 31.99 -25.63 -42.96
N LYS A 22 31.38 -26.63 -42.31
CA LYS A 22 30.47 -26.50 -41.18
C LYS A 22 31.22 -25.94 -39.98
N GLU A 23 30.68 -24.91 -39.35
CA GLU A 23 30.84 -24.69 -37.92
C GLU A 23 29.44 -24.59 -37.29
N ILE A 24 29.24 -25.41 -36.27
CA ILE A 24 27.98 -25.73 -35.62
C ILE A 24 27.98 -25.08 -34.23
N LYS A 25 26.82 -24.49 -33.88
CA LYS A 25 26.29 -24.22 -32.52
C LYS A 25 27.03 -23.19 -31.65
N THR A 26 26.31 -22.10 -31.37
CA THR A 26 25.66 -22.00 -30.06
C THR A 26 24.18 -21.64 -30.23
N ARG A 27 23.31 -22.47 -29.65
CA ARG A 27 21.88 -22.20 -29.48
C ARG A 27 21.72 -21.39 -28.20
N SER A 28 20.95 -20.30 -28.23
CA SER A 28 19.96 -19.98 -27.19
C SER A 28 19.24 -18.68 -27.55
N CYS A 29 18.29 -18.74 -28.49
CA CYS A 29 17.30 -17.68 -28.68
C CYS A 29 16.07 -17.99 -27.83
N CYS A 30 16.24 -17.94 -26.50
CA CYS A 30 15.14 -17.83 -25.53
C CYS A 30 15.57 -16.83 -24.45
N SER A 31 15.72 -15.55 -24.81
CA SER A 31 15.64 -14.48 -23.83
C SER A 31 14.17 -14.08 -23.72
N ASN A 32 13.53 -14.76 -22.77
CA ASN A 32 12.24 -14.42 -22.21
C ASN A 32 12.31 -12.94 -21.78
N GLU A 33 11.74 -12.04 -22.58
CA GLU A 33 11.48 -10.68 -22.13
C GLU A 33 10.39 -10.77 -21.07
N LYS A 34 10.80 -10.97 -19.82
CA LYS A 34 10.01 -10.53 -18.68
C LYS A 34 9.90 -9.01 -18.83
N SER A 35 8.87 -8.60 -19.56
CA SER A 35 8.31 -7.26 -19.47
C SER A 35 8.02 -7.06 -17.98
N ALA A 36 8.91 -6.32 -17.32
CA ALA A 36 8.64 -5.80 -16.00
C ALA A 36 7.44 -4.88 -16.19
N VAL A 37 6.26 -5.37 -15.80
CA VAL A 37 5.04 -4.59 -15.76
C VAL A 37 5.38 -3.33 -14.96
N ALA A 38 5.37 -2.18 -15.63
CA ALA A 38 5.56 -0.90 -14.97
C ALA A 38 4.58 -0.82 -13.79
N PRO A 39 5.00 -0.32 -12.61
CA PRO A 39 4.11 -0.20 -11.48
C PRO A 39 2.84 0.51 -11.92
N LYS A 40 1.69 -0.13 -11.70
CA LYS A 40 0.40 0.47 -11.98
C LYS A 40 0.33 1.80 -11.22
N GLU A 41 0.18 2.89 -11.97
CA GLU A 41 0.02 4.24 -11.41
C GLU A 41 -1.18 4.25 -10.46
N LEU A 42 -1.03 4.91 -9.30
CA LEU A 42 -2.12 5.03 -8.33
C LEU A 42 -3.24 5.91 -8.90
N SER A 43 -4.47 5.62 -8.51
CA SER A 43 -5.56 6.58 -8.72
C SER A 43 -5.28 7.85 -7.90
N GLY A 44 -5.76 9.00 -8.37
CA GLY A 44 -5.65 10.26 -7.62
C GLY A 44 -6.40 10.25 -6.28
N GLU A 45 -7.32 9.31 -6.10
CA GLU A 45 -8.12 9.12 -4.88
C GLU A 45 -7.41 8.26 -3.83
N SER A 46 -6.30 7.61 -4.19
CA SER A 46 -5.57 6.74 -3.27
C SER A 46 -4.95 7.53 -2.10
N VAL A 47 -5.20 7.05 -0.89
CA VAL A 47 -4.53 7.55 0.32
C VAL A 47 -3.01 7.33 0.29
N TYR A 48 -2.54 6.41 -0.56
CA TYR A 48 -1.11 6.12 -0.74
C TYR A 48 -0.37 7.18 -1.55
N ASN A 49 -1.07 8.20 -2.08
CA ASN A 49 -0.45 9.40 -2.62
C ASN A 49 0.08 10.35 -1.53
N LEU A 50 -0.31 10.17 -0.27
CA LEU A 50 0.19 10.98 0.84
C LEU A 50 1.66 10.67 1.11
N THR A 51 2.48 11.72 1.12
CA THR A 51 3.93 11.60 1.28
C THR A 51 4.40 11.76 2.72
N SER A 52 3.50 11.93 3.68
CA SER A 52 3.82 12.02 5.11
C SER A 52 4.56 10.76 5.61
N SER A 53 5.46 10.95 6.57
CA SER A 53 6.17 9.85 7.24
C SER A 53 5.48 9.50 8.54
N TRP A 54 5.38 8.23 8.86
CA TRP A 54 4.73 7.71 10.06
C TRP A 54 5.72 6.90 10.89
N THR A 55 5.43 6.74 12.17
CA THR A 55 6.19 5.88 13.07
C THR A 55 5.25 4.82 13.65
N THR A 56 5.63 3.56 13.52
CA THR A 56 4.85 2.44 14.06
C THR A 56 5.02 2.32 15.57
N GLN A 57 4.18 1.50 16.23
CA GLN A 57 4.35 1.17 17.64
C GLN A 57 5.71 0.54 17.95
N ASN A 58 6.33 -0.13 16.97
CA ASN A 58 7.66 -0.74 17.07
C ASN A 58 8.80 0.26 16.82
N ASN A 59 8.50 1.55 16.73
CA ASN A 59 9.45 2.63 16.45
C ASN A 59 10.11 2.52 15.05
N GLU A 60 9.39 1.97 14.07
CA GLU A 60 9.84 1.85 12.68
C GLU A 60 9.25 2.99 11.84
N ASN A 61 10.01 3.49 10.85
CA ASN A 61 9.49 4.47 9.89
C ASN A 61 8.59 3.77 8.85
N LEU A 62 7.44 4.39 8.55
CA LEU A 62 6.45 3.84 7.63
C LEU A 62 5.92 4.94 6.69
N LYS A 63 5.67 4.55 5.43
CA LYS A 63 4.86 5.29 4.46
C LYS A 63 3.56 4.53 4.24
N LEU A 64 2.46 5.22 3.97
CA LEU A 64 1.15 4.55 3.86
C LEU A 64 1.10 3.55 2.69
N ASP A 65 1.87 3.77 1.63
CA ASP A 65 1.99 2.85 0.50
C ASP A 65 2.60 1.48 0.86
N HIS A 66 3.17 1.33 2.06
CA HIS A 66 3.53 0.04 2.66
C HIS A 66 2.36 -0.95 2.67
N PHE A 67 1.12 -0.46 2.78
CA PHE A 67 -0.09 -1.27 2.83
C PHE A 67 -0.66 -1.63 1.45
N ARG A 68 0.02 -1.27 0.35
CA ARG A 68 -0.39 -1.69 -1.01
C ARG A 68 -0.51 -3.21 -1.11
N ASN A 69 -1.43 -3.65 -1.96
CA ASN A 69 -1.79 -5.04 -2.18
C ASN A 69 -2.49 -5.72 -0.99
N LYS A 70 -2.77 -4.99 0.09
CA LYS A 70 -3.62 -5.45 1.19
C LYS A 70 -4.87 -4.60 1.30
N ILE A 71 -5.95 -5.22 1.74
CA ILE A 71 -7.15 -4.52 2.19
C ILE A 71 -6.85 -3.97 3.58
N THR A 72 -6.99 -2.67 3.77
CA THR A 72 -6.68 -2.02 5.06
C THR A 72 -7.96 -1.60 5.75
N VAL A 73 -8.25 -2.19 6.91
CA VAL A 73 -9.33 -1.75 7.79
C VAL A 73 -8.74 -0.77 8.78
N THR A 74 -9.18 0.50 8.75
CA THR A 74 -8.57 1.56 9.55
C THR A 74 -9.56 2.37 10.36
N ALA A 75 -9.08 2.91 11.49
CA ALA A 75 -9.78 3.93 12.25
C ALA A 75 -8.77 4.89 12.90
N MET A 76 -9.21 6.11 13.18
CA MET A 76 -8.45 7.07 13.98
C MET A 76 -8.78 6.92 15.47
N VAL A 77 -7.76 6.91 16.33
CA VAL A 77 -7.89 6.76 17.79
C VAL A 77 -6.91 7.69 18.52
N PHE A 78 -7.06 7.85 19.83
CA PHE A 78 -6.00 8.37 20.70
C PHE A 78 -5.96 7.54 21.98
N THR A 79 -4.77 7.27 22.48
CA THR A 79 -4.57 6.20 23.49
C THR A 79 -5.13 6.53 24.88
N HIS A 80 -5.50 7.79 25.12
CA HIS A 80 -6.03 8.28 26.39
C HIS A 80 -7.57 8.36 26.42
N CYS A 81 -8.24 7.88 25.37
CA CYS A 81 -9.69 7.87 25.29
C CYS A 81 -10.28 6.66 26.03
N GLU A 82 -11.03 6.91 27.10
CA GLU A 82 -11.60 5.84 27.94
C GLU A 82 -13.03 5.43 27.53
N SER A 83 -13.61 6.04 26.49
CA SER A 83 -15.03 5.85 26.13
C SER A 83 -15.25 5.34 24.71
N ALA A 84 -14.96 6.16 23.69
CA ALA A 84 -15.24 5.84 22.29
C ALA A 84 -14.20 4.88 21.68
N CYS A 85 -12.91 5.09 21.97
CA CYS A 85 -11.84 4.29 21.38
C CYS A 85 -11.91 2.79 21.74
N PRO A 86 -12.18 2.39 22.99
CA PRO A 86 -12.35 0.97 23.31
C PRO A 86 -13.48 0.30 22.52
N ARG A 87 -14.55 1.06 22.19
CA ARG A 87 -15.69 0.55 21.42
C ARG A 87 -15.35 0.37 19.94
N ILE A 88 -14.72 1.35 19.29
CA ILE A 88 -14.35 1.22 17.87
C ILE A 88 -13.27 0.14 17.67
N VAL A 89 -12.34 -0.01 18.61
CA VAL A 89 -11.36 -1.10 18.59
C VAL A 89 -12.07 -2.45 18.71
N ALA A 90 -13.05 -2.57 19.61
CA ALA A 90 -13.84 -3.79 19.74
C ALA A 90 -14.65 -4.12 18.46
N ASP A 91 -15.16 -3.12 17.75
CA ASP A 91 -15.84 -3.30 16.47
C ASP A 91 -14.87 -3.85 15.40
N MET A 92 -13.68 -3.27 15.30
CA MET A 92 -12.63 -3.76 14.40
C MET A 92 -12.15 -5.17 14.77
N GLN A 93 -12.06 -5.53 16.06
CA GLN A 93 -11.78 -6.90 16.50
C GLN A 93 -12.88 -7.89 16.13
N ARG A 94 -14.15 -7.47 16.10
CA ARG A 94 -15.25 -8.32 15.60
C ARG A 94 -15.18 -8.53 14.09
N ILE A 95 -14.74 -7.52 13.35
CA ILE A 95 -14.43 -7.68 11.92
C ILE A 95 -13.32 -8.72 11.77
N GLU A 96 -12.20 -8.56 12.49
CA GLU A 96 -11.08 -9.51 12.44
C GLU A 96 -11.50 -10.94 12.75
N SER A 97 -12.25 -11.17 13.84
CA SER A 97 -12.67 -12.51 14.26
C SER A 97 -13.68 -13.18 13.32
N SER A 98 -14.35 -12.39 12.48
CA SER A 98 -15.32 -12.88 11.48
C SER A 98 -14.67 -13.26 10.15
N LEU A 99 -13.39 -12.99 9.97
CA LEU A 99 -12.61 -13.37 8.79
C LEU A 99 -11.94 -14.73 9.01
N SER A 100 -11.95 -15.55 7.97
CA SER A 100 -11.18 -16.80 7.92
C SER A 100 -9.67 -16.53 7.84
N GLU A 101 -8.86 -17.52 8.18
CA GLU A 101 -7.40 -17.44 8.05
C GLU A 101 -6.93 -17.12 6.63
N LYS A 102 -7.69 -17.52 5.60
CA LYS A 102 -7.36 -17.20 4.20
C LYS A 102 -7.62 -15.72 3.90
N GLU A 103 -8.73 -15.17 4.40
CA GLU A 103 -9.08 -13.75 4.24
C GLU A 103 -8.09 -12.87 5.02
N LEU A 104 -7.75 -13.25 6.25
CA LEU A 104 -6.80 -12.50 7.10
C LEU A 104 -5.41 -12.33 6.48
N LYS A 105 -4.99 -13.22 5.57
CA LYS A 105 -3.71 -13.05 4.84
C LYS A 105 -3.73 -11.87 3.86
N GLN A 106 -4.90 -11.41 3.46
CA GLN A 106 -5.10 -10.30 2.50
C GLN A 106 -5.52 -9.00 3.20
N VAL A 107 -5.80 -9.05 4.50
CA VAL A 107 -6.32 -7.94 5.29
C VAL A 107 -5.30 -7.50 6.34
N THR A 108 -5.25 -6.20 6.64
CA THR A 108 -4.49 -5.65 7.76
C THR A 108 -5.31 -4.60 8.49
N PHE A 109 -5.06 -4.45 9.79
CA PHE A 109 -5.76 -3.52 10.64
C PHE A 109 -4.81 -2.37 11.00
N LEU A 110 -5.25 -1.13 10.76
CA LEU A 110 -4.45 0.07 10.98
C LEU A 110 -5.15 1.03 11.92
N LEU A 111 -4.53 1.34 13.05
CA LEU A 111 -4.98 2.40 13.94
C LEU A 111 -4.07 3.61 13.80
N ILE A 112 -4.66 4.77 13.53
CA ILE A 112 -3.93 6.03 13.31
C ILE A 112 -4.16 6.94 14.51
N SER A 113 -3.09 7.35 15.18
CA SER A 113 -3.19 8.30 16.29
C SER A 113 -3.62 9.69 15.81
N MET A 114 -4.58 10.28 16.51
CA MET A 114 -4.97 11.68 16.38
C MET A 114 -4.23 12.61 17.35
N ASP A 115 -3.39 12.07 18.23
CA ASP A 115 -2.76 12.81 19.32
C ASP A 115 -1.22 12.68 19.31
N PRO A 116 -0.56 13.32 18.34
CA PRO A 116 0.88 13.19 18.15
C PRO A 116 1.72 13.76 19.30
N GLU A 117 1.12 14.56 20.20
CA GLU A 117 1.81 15.13 21.35
C GLU A 117 2.03 14.11 22.47
N ARG A 118 1.15 13.10 22.60
CA ARG A 118 1.16 12.13 23.71
C ARG A 118 1.29 10.69 23.24
N ASP A 119 0.81 10.36 22.05
CA ASP A 119 0.86 9.00 21.51
C ASP A 119 2.23 8.73 20.87
N THR A 120 3.20 8.41 21.72
CA THR A 120 4.52 7.92 21.32
C THR A 120 4.46 6.44 20.92
N PRO A 121 5.47 5.88 20.20
CA PRO A 121 5.54 4.45 19.90
C PRO A 121 5.40 3.54 21.12
N THR A 122 5.98 3.95 22.26
CA THR A 122 5.83 3.26 23.54
C THR A 122 4.37 3.24 23.99
N ARG A 123 3.69 4.38 23.94
CA ARG A 123 2.28 4.48 24.34
C ARG A 123 1.36 3.69 23.41
N LEU A 124 1.65 3.67 22.11
CA LEU A 124 0.95 2.82 21.13
C LEU A 124 1.15 1.33 21.44
N THR A 125 2.36 0.92 21.83
CA THR A 125 2.65 -0.47 22.23
C THR A 125 1.83 -0.88 23.46
N GLU A 126 1.76 -0.02 24.48
CA GLU A 126 0.92 -0.24 25.66
C GLU A 126 -0.56 -0.35 25.28
N PHE A 127 -1.07 0.57 24.47
CA PHE A 127 -2.45 0.55 23.99
C PHE A 127 -2.76 -0.75 23.22
N SER A 128 -1.84 -1.21 22.38
CA SER A 128 -1.95 -2.50 21.68
C SER A 128 -2.04 -3.67 22.66
N ALA A 129 -1.24 -3.65 23.73
CA ALA A 129 -1.25 -4.70 24.76
C ALA A 129 -2.55 -4.68 25.59
N ASP A 130 -2.99 -3.49 26.02
CA ASP A 130 -4.22 -3.28 26.79
C ASP A 130 -5.45 -3.82 26.05
N HIS A 131 -5.48 -3.64 24.72
CA HIS A 131 -6.54 -4.11 23.85
C HIS A 131 -6.31 -5.52 23.27
N LYS A 132 -5.20 -6.18 23.62
CA LYS A 132 -4.83 -7.54 23.15
C LYS A 132 -4.79 -7.64 21.62
N LEU A 133 -4.30 -6.61 20.94
CA LEU A 133 -4.15 -6.59 19.49
C LEU A 133 -2.99 -7.49 19.07
N ASN A 134 -3.20 -8.31 18.05
CA ASN A 134 -2.20 -9.28 17.57
C ASN A 134 -1.35 -8.69 16.42
N SER A 135 -0.54 -9.53 15.77
CA SER A 135 0.38 -9.12 14.70
C SER A 135 -0.28 -8.61 13.41
N ASN A 136 -1.60 -8.74 13.24
CA ASN A 136 -2.32 -8.18 12.09
C ASN A 136 -2.55 -6.67 12.21
N TRP A 137 -2.27 -6.11 13.39
CA TRP A 137 -2.51 -4.72 13.74
C TRP A 137 -1.23 -3.89 13.68
N THR A 138 -1.31 -2.76 13.00
CA THR A 138 -0.28 -1.72 13.00
C THR A 138 -0.88 -0.46 13.62
N LEU A 139 -0.17 0.15 14.54
CA LEU A 139 -0.55 1.43 15.16
C LEU A 139 0.49 2.45 14.73
N ILE A 140 0.05 3.62 14.28
CA ILE A 140 0.96 4.66 13.78
C ILE A 140 0.69 6.02 14.42
N CYS A 141 1.74 6.80 14.61
CA CYS A 141 1.69 8.23 14.92
C CYS A 141 2.62 9.02 13.99
N SER A 142 2.46 10.34 13.94
CA SER A 142 3.28 11.24 13.13
C SER A 142 3.27 12.67 13.72
N SER A 143 3.57 13.69 12.92
CA SER A 143 3.40 15.09 13.28
C SER A 143 1.93 15.51 13.23
N LEU A 144 1.60 16.64 13.87
CA LEU A 144 0.27 17.24 13.80
C LEU A 144 -0.18 17.51 12.36
N ASP A 145 0.71 18.00 11.50
CA ASP A 145 0.39 18.27 10.10
C ASP A 145 -0.01 17.00 9.34
N ALA A 146 0.74 15.90 9.53
CA ALA A 146 0.42 14.62 8.90
C ALA A 146 -0.87 14.01 9.47
N THR A 147 -1.09 14.12 10.79
CA THR A 147 -2.33 13.71 11.45
C THR A 147 -3.55 14.47 10.91
N MET A 148 -3.44 15.79 10.72
CA MET A 148 -4.54 16.59 10.17
C MET A 148 -4.73 16.36 8.68
N GLU A 149 -3.66 16.13 7.92
CA GLU A 149 -3.71 15.74 6.50
C GLU A 149 -4.54 14.46 6.31
N ILE A 150 -4.20 13.38 7.01
CA ILE A 150 -4.95 12.12 6.90
C ILE A 150 -6.38 12.28 7.43
N ALA A 151 -6.60 13.02 8.51
CA ALA A 151 -7.94 13.27 9.05
C ALA A 151 -8.83 13.94 8.01
N ASN A 152 -8.31 14.92 7.26
CA ASN A 152 -9.03 15.60 6.19
C ASN A 152 -9.36 14.66 5.03
N VAL A 153 -8.41 13.83 4.60
CA VAL A 153 -8.63 12.82 3.55
C VAL A 153 -9.70 11.80 3.96
N LEU A 154 -9.69 11.39 5.23
CA LEU A 154 -10.66 10.45 5.79
C LEU A 154 -12.03 11.09 6.10
N GLY A 155 -12.16 12.42 5.99
CA GLY A 155 -13.36 13.15 6.40
C GLY A 155 -13.60 13.15 7.92
N VAL A 156 -12.57 12.89 8.72
CA VAL A 156 -12.63 12.87 10.19
C VAL A 156 -12.34 14.28 10.70
N LYS A 157 -13.35 14.94 11.27
CA LYS A 157 -13.17 16.23 11.92
C LYS A 157 -12.51 16.00 13.28
N VAL A 158 -11.28 16.46 13.45
CA VAL A 158 -10.56 16.37 14.73
C VAL A 158 -10.59 17.74 15.40
N LYS A 159 -11.20 17.84 16.57
CA LYS A 159 -11.19 19.05 17.40
C LYS A 159 -10.65 18.73 18.78
N LYS A 160 -9.50 19.32 19.14
CA LYS A 160 -8.95 19.23 20.50
C LYS A 160 -9.87 19.99 21.47
N LEU A 161 -10.18 19.36 22.60
CA LEU A 161 -10.99 19.91 23.68
C LEU A 161 -10.10 20.43 24.82
N GLU A 162 -10.65 21.33 25.62
CA GLU A 162 -10.03 21.71 26.89
C GLU A 162 -9.90 20.46 27.78
N GLY A 163 -8.75 20.30 28.44
CA GLY A 163 -8.42 19.07 29.18
C GLY A 163 -7.76 17.95 28.34
N GLY A 164 -7.52 18.20 27.04
CA GLY A 164 -6.76 17.29 26.19
C GLY A 164 -7.56 16.13 25.60
N GLY A 165 -8.88 16.18 25.61
CA GLY A 165 -9.72 15.25 24.84
C GLY A 165 -9.80 15.66 23.36
N PHE A 166 -10.46 14.84 22.55
CA PHE A 166 -10.80 15.15 21.16
C PHE A 166 -12.29 14.89 20.91
N ASP A 167 -12.96 15.83 20.26
CA ASP A 167 -14.26 15.63 19.64
C ASP A 167 -14.04 15.24 18.17
N HIS A 168 -14.48 14.02 17.82
CA HIS A 168 -14.30 13.48 16.47
C HIS A 168 -15.37 12.46 16.09
N SER A 169 -15.53 12.26 14.78
CA SER A 169 -16.38 11.20 14.24
C SER A 169 -15.74 9.83 14.47
N ASN A 170 -16.54 8.85 14.90
CA ASN A 170 -16.13 7.45 14.94
C ASN A 170 -16.43 6.82 13.59
N ILE A 171 -15.40 6.52 12.80
CA ILE A 171 -15.54 5.96 11.47
C ILE A 171 -14.48 4.85 11.29
N ILE A 172 -14.92 3.69 10.83
CA ILE A 172 -14.02 2.65 10.32
C ILE A 172 -14.04 2.73 8.80
N HIS A 173 -12.87 2.86 8.18
CA HIS A 173 -12.72 2.86 6.73
C HIS A 173 -12.14 1.52 6.28
N VAL A 174 -12.62 1.03 5.14
CA VAL A 174 -12.01 -0.11 4.44
C VAL A 174 -11.40 0.44 3.16
N PHE A 175 -10.08 0.35 3.05
CA PHE A 175 -9.36 0.64 1.81
C PHE A 175 -9.17 -0.64 1.01
N ASP A 176 -9.32 -0.53 -0.31
CA ASP A 176 -8.90 -1.57 -1.24
C ASP A 176 -7.37 -1.70 -1.31
N GLN A 177 -6.90 -2.65 -2.12
CA GLN A 177 -5.48 -2.94 -2.32
C GLN A 177 -4.66 -1.76 -2.88
N GLU A 178 -5.32 -0.76 -3.46
CA GLU A 178 -4.70 0.43 -4.03
C GLU A 178 -4.86 1.66 -3.13
N GLY A 179 -5.48 1.51 -1.95
CA GLY A 179 -5.64 2.59 -0.97
C GLY A 179 -6.85 3.49 -1.25
N VAL A 180 -7.83 3.03 -2.03
CA VAL A 180 -9.08 3.75 -2.30
C VAL A 180 -10.15 3.29 -1.31
N ILE A 181 -10.96 4.21 -0.79
CA ILE A 181 -12.04 3.88 0.16
C ILE A 181 -13.09 3.04 -0.56
N ALA A 182 -13.25 1.78 -0.14
CA ALA A 182 -14.26 0.86 -0.64
C ALA A 182 -15.52 0.83 0.25
N ASN A 183 -15.37 1.08 1.56
CA ASN A 183 -16.48 1.15 2.50
C ASN A 183 -16.16 2.06 3.70
N GLN A 184 -17.21 2.61 4.32
CA GLN A 184 -17.13 3.35 5.58
C GLN A 184 -18.25 2.92 6.52
N GLN A 185 -17.89 2.55 7.75
CA GLN A 185 -18.84 2.29 8.82
C GLN A 185 -18.83 3.47 9.79
N ASN A 186 -19.95 4.20 9.86
CA ASN A 186 -20.11 5.33 10.77
C ASN A 186 -20.66 4.88 12.12
N GLY A 187 -20.07 5.40 13.20
CA GLY A 187 -20.46 5.09 14.57
C GLY A 187 -20.06 3.68 14.99
N PHE A 188 -20.78 3.16 15.98
CA PHE A 188 -20.59 1.82 16.51
C PHE A 188 -21.65 0.90 15.94
N ALA A 189 -21.23 -0.25 15.41
CA ALA A 189 -22.16 -1.18 14.78
C ALA A 189 -22.34 -2.43 15.65
N MET A 190 -23.59 -2.81 15.90
CA MET A 190 -23.89 -4.09 16.54
C MET A 190 -23.48 -5.25 15.63
N GLU A 191 -23.87 -5.17 14.35
CA GLU A 191 -23.53 -6.13 13.29
C GLU A 191 -22.66 -5.44 12.23
N GLN A 192 -21.68 -6.15 11.67
CA GLN A 192 -20.70 -5.60 10.71
C GLN A 192 -20.93 -6.14 9.29
N ASP A 193 -22.15 -6.53 8.94
CA ASP A 193 -22.48 -7.25 7.71
C ASP A 193 -22.05 -6.52 6.43
N GLU A 194 -22.34 -5.22 6.32
CA GLU A 194 -21.96 -4.42 5.15
C GLU A 194 -20.44 -4.29 5.02
N THR A 195 -19.75 -4.04 6.14
CA THR A 195 -18.29 -3.95 6.19
C THR A 195 -17.63 -5.28 5.82
N LEU A 196 -18.12 -6.39 6.38
CA LEU A 196 -17.63 -7.73 6.06
C LEU A 196 -17.91 -8.10 4.61
N LYS A 197 -19.09 -7.76 4.09
CA LYS A 197 -19.41 -7.95 2.67
C LYS A 197 -18.42 -7.18 1.79
N ALA A 198 -18.17 -5.90 2.08
CA ALA A 198 -17.23 -5.08 1.31
C ALA A 198 -15.81 -5.66 1.34
N ILE A 199 -15.33 -6.12 2.51
CA ILE A 199 -14.03 -6.80 2.62
C ILE A 199 -14.01 -8.07 1.75
N ARG A 200 -15.05 -8.90 1.83
CA ARG A 200 -15.13 -10.17 1.08
C ARG A 200 -15.23 -9.96 -0.43
N ASP A 201 -15.89 -8.91 -0.88
CA ASP A 201 -15.96 -8.55 -2.30
C ASP A 201 -14.58 -8.14 -2.86
N LEU A 202 -13.67 -7.67 -1.99
CA LEU A 202 -12.29 -7.30 -2.35
C LEU A 202 -11.31 -8.47 -2.27
N VAL A 203 -11.61 -9.49 -1.47
CA VAL A 203 -10.78 -10.70 -1.34
C VAL A 203 -10.88 -11.52 -2.62
N ARG A 204 -9.72 -11.86 -3.21
CA ARG A 204 -9.62 -12.69 -4.43
C ARG A 204 -9.30 -14.15 -4.11
#